data_AF-A0A6A8G922-F1
#
_entry.id   AF-A0A6A8G922-F1
#
_cell.length_a   1.000
_cell.length_b   1.000
_cell.length_c   1.000
_cell.angle_alpha   90.00
_cell.angle_beta   90.00
_cell.angle_gamma   90.00
#
_symmetry.space_group_name_H-M   'P 1'
#
loop_
_entity.id
_entity.type
_entity.pdbx_description
1 polymer ?
#
loop_
_entity_poly.entity_id
_entity_poly.type
_entity_poly.pdbx_seq_one_letter_code
_entity_poly.pdbx_strand_id
1 'polypeptide(L)'
;MKRTLWHAGVVFVALGMMFAIVPTGSYSTIAGDRSVSVSVAADEDALVALEGPDTLVTRSNDSTVTLRNNLESAALVRFNVTVGTKSLTVDPSSSSGVQIPSRGGETITVSCANKPGSSNATLAVSVVAETAGATVSNATLETDVVYDCSRRTGTGSNGGANNSAANNSAGGGSSGTQGPPNGTGQPANVGTGY
;
A
#
# COMPACT_ATOMS: atom_id res chain seq x y z
N MET A 1 -41.51 -70.50 10.07
CA MET A 1 -40.62 -69.59 10.84
C MET A 1 -39.12 -69.74 10.55
N LYS A 2 -38.59 -70.93 10.19
CA LYS A 2 -37.14 -71.12 9.88
C LYS A 2 -36.64 -70.48 8.57
N ARG A 3 -37.53 -70.20 7.61
CA ARG A 3 -37.16 -69.60 6.30
C ARG A 3 -36.93 -68.08 6.39
N THR A 4 -37.68 -67.40 7.26
CA THR A 4 -37.58 -65.94 7.47
C THR A 4 -36.26 -65.54 8.13
N LEU A 5 -35.76 -66.38 9.05
CA LEU A 5 -34.48 -66.16 9.74
C LEU A 5 -33.27 -66.42 8.83
N TRP A 6 -33.42 -67.35 7.88
CA TRP A 6 -32.39 -67.63 6.87
C TRP A 6 -32.26 -66.49 5.85
N HIS A 7 -33.38 -65.88 5.42
CA HIS A 7 -33.35 -64.73 4.52
C HIS A 7 -32.74 -63.48 5.18
N ALA A 8 -32.97 -63.25 6.47
CA ALA A 8 -32.34 -62.16 7.21
C ALA A 8 -30.81 -62.29 7.27
N GLY A 9 -30.29 -63.51 7.44
CA GLY A 9 -28.85 -63.77 7.43
C GLY A 9 -28.20 -63.53 6.05
N VAL A 10 -28.85 -63.95 4.97
CA VAL A 10 -28.34 -63.76 3.60
C VAL A 10 -28.28 -62.27 3.22
N VAL A 11 -29.26 -61.47 3.63
CA VAL A 11 -29.28 -60.02 3.38
C VAL A 11 -28.12 -59.31 4.11
N PHE A 12 -27.80 -59.71 5.35
CA PHE A 12 -26.69 -59.13 6.10
C PHE A 12 -25.32 -59.45 5.49
N VAL A 13 -25.13 -60.67 4.97
CA VAL A 13 -23.89 -61.07 4.29
C VAL A 13 -23.74 -60.34 2.94
N ALA A 14 -24.83 -60.17 2.19
CA ALA A 14 -24.81 -59.42 0.94
C ALA A 14 -24.51 -57.93 1.14
N LEU A 15 -25.07 -57.31 2.19
CA LEU A 15 -24.75 -55.93 2.59
C LEU A 15 -23.31 -55.78 3.09
N GLY A 16 -22.78 -56.77 3.83
CA GLY A 16 -21.39 -56.76 4.28
C GLY A 16 -20.37 -56.88 3.14
N MET A 17 -20.66 -57.67 2.10
CA MET A 17 -19.77 -57.81 0.94
C MET A 17 -19.75 -56.56 0.05
N MET A 18 -20.84 -55.81 -0.03
CA MET A 18 -20.90 -54.54 -0.77
C MET A 18 -20.03 -53.43 -0.16
N PHE A 19 -19.73 -53.48 1.15
CA PHE A 19 -18.81 -52.54 1.80
C PHE A 19 -17.33 -52.94 1.68
N ALA A 20 -17.02 -54.19 1.36
CA ALA A 20 -15.63 -54.66 1.18
C ALA A 20 -15.12 -54.47 -0.26
N ILE A 21 -16.03 -54.15 -1.20
CA ILE A 21 -15.72 -53.83 -2.60
C ILE A 21 -16.19 -52.39 -2.88
N VAL A 22 -15.86 -51.47 -1.98
CA VAL A 22 -15.65 -50.10 -2.43
C VAL A 22 -14.30 -50.15 -3.13
N PRO A 23 -14.22 -49.87 -4.45
CA PRO A 23 -12.93 -49.70 -5.10
C PRO A 23 -12.13 -48.75 -4.22
N THR A 24 -10.89 -49.12 -3.95
CA THR A 24 -9.78 -48.22 -3.69
C THR A 24 -9.96 -47.02 -4.61
N GLY A 25 -10.73 -46.04 -4.11
CA GLY A 25 -11.19 -44.90 -4.85
C GLY A 25 -9.92 -44.22 -5.25
N SER A 26 -9.71 -44.19 -6.56
CA SER A 26 -8.53 -43.68 -7.22
C SER A 26 -7.87 -42.61 -6.36
N TYR A 27 -6.66 -42.91 -5.89
CA TYR A 27 -5.67 -41.86 -5.85
C TYR A 27 -5.55 -41.40 -7.31
N SER A 28 -6.47 -40.54 -7.73
CA SER A 28 -6.11 -39.51 -8.68
C SER A 28 -4.84 -38.96 -8.09
N THR A 29 -3.74 -39.22 -8.76
CA THR A 29 -2.64 -38.28 -8.85
C THR A 29 -3.24 -36.95 -9.30
N ILE A 30 -3.96 -36.28 -8.38
CA ILE A 30 -3.69 -34.90 -8.12
C ILE A 30 -2.21 -34.97 -7.73
N ALA A 31 -1.35 -34.78 -8.73
CA ALA A 31 -0.21 -33.92 -8.55
C ALA A 31 -0.80 -32.63 -7.97
N GLY A 32 -1.09 -32.69 -6.68
CA GLY A 32 -1.37 -31.55 -5.87
C GLY A 32 -0.03 -30.92 -5.84
N ASP A 33 0.20 -30.07 -6.82
CA ASP A 33 0.78 -28.78 -6.59
C ASP A 33 0.26 -28.35 -5.22
N ARG A 34 0.99 -28.74 -4.17
CA ARG A 34 0.78 -28.21 -2.84
C ARG A 34 1.38 -26.83 -2.96
N SER A 35 0.73 -25.98 -3.74
CA SER A 35 0.92 -24.56 -3.71
C SER A 35 0.47 -24.21 -2.30
N VAL A 36 1.43 -24.19 -1.39
CA VAL A 36 1.22 -23.75 -0.02
C VAL A 36 0.78 -22.30 -0.19
N SER A 37 -0.54 -22.08 -0.15
CA SER A 37 -1.11 -20.74 -0.19
C SER A 37 -0.81 -20.11 1.16
N VAL A 38 0.39 -19.58 1.28
CA VAL A 38 0.79 -18.80 2.45
C VAL A 38 0.04 -17.48 2.32
N SER A 39 -0.91 -17.23 3.22
CA SER A 39 -1.58 -15.94 3.26
C SER A 39 -0.53 -14.91 3.63
N VAL A 40 -0.36 -13.92 2.76
CA VAL A 40 0.49 -12.77 3.02
C VAL A 40 -0.28 -11.90 4.02
N ALA A 41 0.14 -11.92 5.28
CA ALA A 41 -0.34 -10.96 6.27
C ALA A 41 0.19 -9.56 5.90
N ALA A 42 -0.50 -8.50 6.31
CA ALA A 42 0.00 -7.13 6.19
C ALA A 42 1.10 -6.80 7.24
N ASP A 43 1.72 -7.83 7.81
CA ASP A 43 2.77 -7.72 8.84
C ASP A 43 4.16 -7.79 8.20
N GLU A 44 5.13 -7.15 8.84
CA GLU A 44 6.55 -7.15 8.44
C GLU A 44 7.15 -8.57 8.37
N ASP A 45 6.49 -9.56 8.98
CA ASP A 45 6.85 -10.98 8.98
C ASP A 45 6.30 -11.78 7.77
N ALA A 46 5.54 -11.16 6.86
CA ALA A 46 5.02 -11.82 5.68
C ALA A 46 6.11 -12.14 4.65
N LEU A 47 5.93 -13.21 3.86
CA LEU A 47 6.89 -13.62 2.83
C LEU A 47 7.21 -12.50 1.82
N VAL A 48 6.19 -11.68 1.54
CA VAL A 48 6.33 -10.42 0.82
C VAL A 48 5.61 -9.36 1.65
N ALA A 49 6.32 -8.31 2.06
CA ALA A 49 5.76 -7.25 2.89
C ALA A 49 5.75 -5.91 2.15
N LEU A 50 4.95 -4.97 2.63
CA LEU A 50 4.93 -3.59 2.12
C LEU A 50 5.41 -2.66 3.25
N GLU A 51 6.55 -2.03 3.05
CA GLU A 51 7.17 -1.09 4.00
C GLU A 51 6.87 0.36 3.58
N GLY A 52 6.54 1.23 4.53
CA GLY A 52 6.21 2.64 4.30
C GLY A 52 4.70 2.94 4.20
N PRO A 53 4.32 4.17 3.86
CA PRO A 53 5.18 5.27 3.43
C PRO A 53 5.99 5.92 4.56
N ASP A 54 7.17 6.42 4.22
CA ASP A 54 8.11 7.00 5.18
C ASP A 54 7.83 8.48 5.51
N THR A 55 7.11 9.18 4.63
CA THR A 55 6.87 10.63 4.75
C THR A 55 5.54 11.08 4.16
N LEU A 56 5.12 12.29 4.54
CA LEU A 56 3.99 12.99 3.93
C LEU A 56 4.29 13.30 2.45
N VAL A 57 3.42 12.85 1.54
CA VAL A 57 3.52 13.20 0.12
C VAL A 57 3.09 14.65 -0.09
N THR A 58 3.94 15.45 -0.70
CA THR A 58 3.66 16.86 -1.03
C THR A 58 4.08 17.16 -2.47
N ARG A 59 3.67 18.32 -3.00
CA ARG A 59 4.06 18.73 -4.37
C ARG A 59 5.58 18.90 -4.57
N SER A 60 6.35 18.98 -3.49
CA SER A 60 7.81 19.13 -3.53
C SER A 60 8.57 17.94 -2.94
N ASN A 61 7.87 16.98 -2.34
CA ASN A 61 8.48 15.82 -1.71
C ASN A 61 7.62 14.59 -2.03
N ASP A 62 8.22 13.64 -2.72
CA ASP A 62 7.61 12.34 -2.97
C ASP A 62 7.84 11.43 -1.75
N SER A 63 7.01 10.41 -1.61
CA SER A 63 7.24 9.34 -0.63
C SER A 63 7.53 8.04 -1.33
N THR A 64 8.29 7.19 -0.67
CA THR A 64 8.58 5.82 -1.11
C THR A 64 7.76 4.82 -0.31
N VAL A 65 7.41 3.73 -0.96
CA VAL A 65 6.89 2.49 -0.38
C VAL A 65 7.73 1.36 -0.95
N THR A 66 8.18 0.43 -0.12
CA THR A 66 9.07 -0.66 -0.54
C THR A 66 8.35 -1.99 -0.46
N LEU A 67 8.29 -2.69 -1.59
CA LEU A 67 7.82 -4.07 -1.63
C LEU A 67 8.99 -4.99 -1.25
N ARG A 68 8.95 -5.56 -0.05
CA ARG A 68 10.03 -6.34 0.54
C ARG A 68 9.86 -7.82 0.25
N ASN A 69 10.92 -8.47 -0.22
CA ASN A 69 11.00 -9.93 -0.27
C ASN A 69 11.68 -10.45 1.00
N ASN A 70 10.92 -11.05 1.90
CA ASN A 70 11.46 -11.60 3.15
C ASN A 70 11.94 -13.06 3.01
N LEU A 71 11.82 -13.65 1.83
CA LEU A 71 12.34 -14.98 1.56
C LEU A 71 13.87 -15.00 1.58
N GLU A 72 14.42 -16.17 1.91
CA GLU A 72 15.87 -16.43 1.86
C GLU A 72 16.37 -16.65 0.42
N SER A 73 15.47 -16.69 -0.56
CA SER A 73 15.77 -16.82 -1.99
C SER A 73 15.20 -15.64 -2.78
N ALA A 74 15.73 -15.43 -3.99
CA ALA A 74 15.18 -14.45 -4.92
C ALA A 74 13.77 -14.87 -5.38
N ALA A 75 12.88 -13.89 -5.53
CA ALA A 75 11.52 -14.09 -5.99
C ALA A 75 11.25 -13.29 -7.27
N LEU A 76 10.56 -13.90 -8.23
CA LEU A 76 9.99 -13.19 -9.37
C LEU A 76 8.63 -12.64 -8.95
N VAL A 77 8.53 -11.32 -8.84
CA VAL A 77 7.35 -10.64 -8.32
C VAL A 77 6.65 -9.86 -9.42
N ARG A 78 5.36 -10.13 -9.62
CA ARG A 78 4.46 -9.35 -10.48
C ARG A 78 3.54 -8.57 -9.58
N PHE A 79 3.36 -7.28 -9.86
CA PHE A 79 2.51 -6.45 -9.02
C PHE A 79 1.72 -5.41 -9.81
N ASN A 80 0.62 -4.98 -9.22
CA ASN A 80 -0.21 -3.87 -9.69
C ASN A 80 -0.54 -2.98 -8.49
N VAL A 81 -0.27 -1.69 -8.62
CA VAL A 81 -0.50 -0.70 -7.57
C VAL A 81 -1.70 0.17 -7.94
N THR A 82 -2.60 0.33 -6.97
CA THR A 82 -3.77 1.19 -7.08
C THR A 82 -3.82 2.15 -5.91
N VAL A 83 -4.30 3.37 -6.15
CA VAL A 83 -4.46 4.40 -5.12
C VAL A 83 -5.88 4.95 -5.17
N GLY A 84 -6.52 5.07 -4.01
CA GLY A 84 -7.93 5.49 -3.89
C GLY A 84 -8.23 6.96 -4.23
N THR A 85 -7.24 7.72 -4.70
CA THR A 85 -7.38 9.16 -5.02
C THR A 85 -6.78 9.50 -6.37
N LYS A 86 -7.30 10.57 -7.00
CA LYS A 86 -6.77 11.12 -8.25
C LYS A 86 -5.71 12.21 -8.02
N SER A 87 -5.44 12.56 -6.77
CA SER A 87 -4.44 13.56 -6.37
C SER A 87 -3.04 12.97 -6.24
N LEU A 88 -2.90 11.64 -6.30
CA LEU A 88 -1.63 10.92 -6.24
C LEU A 88 -1.37 10.17 -7.56
N THR A 89 -0.09 9.99 -7.87
CA THR A 89 0.42 9.15 -8.96
C THR A 89 1.44 8.18 -8.36
N VAL A 90 1.55 6.99 -8.94
CA VAL A 90 2.45 5.93 -8.47
C VAL A 90 3.35 5.49 -9.61
N ASP A 91 4.63 5.33 -9.32
CA ASP A 91 5.64 4.85 -10.28
C ASP A 91 6.65 3.88 -9.62
N PRO A 92 6.79 2.64 -10.11
CA PRO A 92 5.97 2.01 -11.14
C PRO A 92 4.55 1.70 -10.64
N SER A 93 3.54 1.92 -11.47
CA SER A 93 2.15 1.53 -11.16
C SER A 93 1.89 0.03 -11.35
N SER A 94 2.76 -0.67 -12.09
CA SER A 94 2.65 -2.11 -12.31
C SER A 94 3.96 -2.69 -12.86
N SER A 95 4.21 -3.97 -12.59
CA SER A 95 5.29 -4.74 -13.21
C SER A 95 4.79 -6.11 -13.67
N SER A 96 5.21 -6.53 -14.87
CA SER A 96 4.94 -7.87 -15.39
C SER A 96 5.88 -8.93 -14.82
N GLY A 97 6.88 -8.52 -14.05
CA GLY A 97 7.86 -9.40 -13.39
C GLY A 97 9.14 -8.63 -13.08
N VAL A 98 9.40 -8.40 -11.79
CA VAL A 98 10.67 -7.90 -11.27
C VAL A 98 11.32 -8.98 -10.42
N GLN A 99 12.62 -9.18 -10.57
CA GLN A 99 13.35 -10.12 -9.74
C GLN A 99 13.85 -9.40 -8.50
N ILE A 100 13.21 -9.67 -7.36
CA ILE A 100 13.61 -9.12 -6.07
C ILE A 100 14.57 -10.11 -5.41
N PRO A 101 15.81 -9.71 -5.07
CA PRO A 101 16.76 -10.61 -4.41
C PRO A 101 16.26 -11.04 -3.02
N SER A 102 16.91 -12.05 -2.46
CA SER A 102 16.70 -12.47 -1.07
C SER A 102 16.88 -11.28 -0.13
N ARG A 103 15.92 -11.06 0.77
CA ARG A 103 15.88 -9.89 1.69
C ARG A 103 15.91 -8.52 1.00
N GLY A 104 15.71 -8.48 -0.32
CA GLY A 104 15.71 -7.27 -1.13
C GLY A 104 14.36 -6.54 -1.12
N GLY A 105 14.33 -5.38 -1.77
CA GLY A 105 13.12 -4.60 -1.93
C GLY A 105 13.02 -3.97 -3.31
N GLU A 106 11.78 -3.80 -3.78
CA GLU A 106 11.45 -2.99 -4.96
C GLU A 106 10.81 -1.68 -4.50
N THR A 107 11.31 -0.56 -5.00
CA THR A 107 10.82 0.76 -4.59
C THR A 107 9.66 1.20 -5.48
N ILE A 108 8.57 1.61 -4.84
CA ILE A 108 7.39 2.22 -5.44
C ILE A 108 7.34 3.68 -4.98
N THR A 109 7.43 4.61 -5.90
CA THR A 109 7.38 6.05 -5.63
C THR A 109 5.94 6.55 -5.71
N VAL A 110 5.51 7.29 -4.70
CA VAL A 110 4.21 7.95 -4.64
C VAL A 110 4.42 9.46 -4.66
N SER A 111 3.85 10.12 -5.67
CA SER A 111 4.02 11.56 -5.91
C SER A 111 2.67 12.25 -6.09
N CYS A 112 2.63 13.56 -5.90
CA CYS A 112 1.44 14.35 -6.20
C CYS A 112 1.15 14.38 -7.70
N ALA A 113 -0.08 14.03 -8.08
CA ALA A 113 -0.59 14.27 -9.42
C ALA A 113 -0.84 15.76 -9.68
N ASN A 114 -1.15 16.10 -10.93
CA ASN A 114 -1.57 17.47 -11.32
C ASN A 114 -2.96 17.89 -10.78
N LYS A 115 -3.52 17.17 -9.80
CA LYS A 115 -4.80 17.47 -9.16
C LYS A 115 -4.60 17.82 -7.69
N PRO A 116 -5.14 18.96 -7.23
CA PRO A 116 -5.03 19.34 -5.83
C PRO A 116 -5.84 18.40 -4.92
N GLY A 117 -5.47 18.35 -3.65
CA GLY A 117 -6.18 17.63 -2.60
C GLY A 117 -5.28 17.36 -1.40
N SER A 118 -5.87 17.23 -0.22
CA SER A 118 -5.17 16.81 1.00
C SER A 118 -6.08 15.90 1.81
N SER A 119 -5.62 14.70 2.15
CA SER A 119 -6.34 13.68 2.91
C SER A 119 -5.41 12.49 3.17
N ASN A 120 -5.94 11.44 3.78
CA ASN A 120 -5.38 10.10 3.71
C ASN A 120 -5.97 9.37 2.50
N ALA A 121 -5.17 8.54 1.83
CA ALA A 121 -5.58 7.62 0.79
C ALA A 121 -4.95 6.25 1.00
N THR A 122 -5.71 5.20 0.75
CA THR A 122 -5.20 3.83 0.81
C THR A 122 -4.50 3.48 -0.51
N LEU A 123 -3.27 2.98 -0.40
CA LEU A 123 -2.48 2.39 -1.46
C LEU A 123 -2.63 0.87 -1.37
N ALA A 124 -3.14 0.24 -2.41
CA ALA A 124 -3.31 -1.21 -2.49
C ALA A 124 -2.41 -1.79 -3.57
N VAL A 125 -1.58 -2.77 -3.18
CA VAL A 125 -0.63 -3.48 -4.05
C VAL A 125 -1.08 -4.93 -4.17
N SER A 126 -1.54 -5.30 -5.36
CA SER A 126 -1.83 -6.71 -5.70
C SER A 126 -0.54 -7.39 -6.16
N VAL A 127 -0.18 -8.52 -5.55
CA VAL A 127 1.09 -9.21 -5.75
C VAL A 127 0.87 -10.68 -6.12
N VAL A 128 1.68 -11.14 -7.08
CA VAL A 128 1.93 -12.56 -7.39
C VAL A 128 3.42 -12.78 -7.34
N ALA A 129 3.91 -13.66 -6.48
CA ALA A 129 5.34 -13.94 -6.34
C ALA A 129 5.63 -15.43 -6.58
N GLU A 130 6.68 -15.70 -7.35
CA GLU A 130 7.13 -17.04 -7.70
C GLU A 130 8.56 -17.26 -7.22
N THR A 131 8.81 -18.40 -6.60
CA THR A 131 10.11 -18.80 -6.04
C THR A 131 10.40 -20.25 -6.40
N ALA A 132 11.63 -20.71 -6.16
CA ALA A 132 11.99 -22.12 -6.28
C ALA A 132 11.27 -22.95 -5.19
N GLY A 133 10.04 -23.38 -5.47
CA GLY A 133 9.26 -24.29 -4.63
C GLY A 133 8.04 -23.68 -3.93
N ALA A 134 7.75 -22.39 -4.13
CA ALA A 134 6.55 -21.76 -3.61
C ALA A 134 5.99 -20.70 -4.57
N THR A 135 4.66 -20.57 -4.60
CA THR A 135 3.96 -19.53 -5.34
C THR A 135 2.99 -18.83 -4.40
N VAL A 136 3.14 -17.52 -4.30
CA VAL A 136 2.20 -16.63 -3.63
C VAL A 136 1.29 -16.06 -4.72
N SER A 137 -0.02 -16.23 -4.57
CA SER A 137 -1.00 -15.73 -5.55
C SER A 137 -2.06 -14.88 -4.88
N ASN A 138 -2.50 -13.83 -5.60
CA ASN A 138 -3.59 -12.94 -5.20
C ASN A 138 -3.43 -12.33 -3.80
N ALA A 139 -2.21 -11.97 -3.42
CA ALA A 139 -1.99 -11.21 -2.21
C ALA A 139 -2.32 -9.74 -2.46
N THR A 140 -3.11 -9.13 -1.59
CA THR A 140 -3.35 -7.68 -1.62
C THR A 140 -2.78 -7.09 -0.35
N LEU A 141 -1.79 -6.22 -0.51
CA LEU A 141 -1.14 -5.47 0.57
C LEU A 141 -1.70 -4.05 0.56
N GLU A 142 -2.05 -3.51 1.72
CA GLU A 142 -2.61 -2.16 1.84
C GLU A 142 -1.79 -1.34 2.83
N THR A 143 -1.57 -0.07 2.51
CA THR A 143 -0.98 0.92 3.43
C THR A 143 -1.63 2.28 3.24
N ASP A 144 -1.65 3.10 4.29
CA ASP A 144 -2.22 4.43 4.25
C ASP A 144 -1.16 5.47 3.88
N VAL A 145 -1.50 6.30 2.89
CA VAL A 145 -0.67 7.42 2.44
C VAL A 145 -1.34 8.73 2.82
N VAL A 146 -0.66 9.49 3.69
CA VAL A 146 -1.03 10.87 3.99
C VAL A 146 -0.46 11.77 2.90
N TYR A 147 -1.27 12.67 2.35
CA TYR A 147 -0.83 13.59 1.29
C TYR A 147 -1.39 15.01 1.43
N ASP A 148 -0.59 15.98 0.98
CA ASP A 148 -0.98 17.37 0.75
C ASP A 148 -0.46 17.87 -0.60
N CYS A 149 -1.32 17.79 -1.61
CA CYS A 149 -1.06 18.23 -2.97
C CYS A 149 -1.66 19.62 -3.25
N SER A 150 -1.80 20.47 -2.23
CA SER A 150 -2.30 21.85 -2.37
C SER A 150 -1.58 22.61 -3.50
N ARG A 151 -2.33 23.45 -4.23
CA ARG A 151 -1.73 24.32 -5.24
C ARG A 151 -0.80 25.28 -4.49
N ARG A 152 0.50 25.28 -4.81
CA ARG A 152 1.46 26.27 -4.31
C ARG A 152 0.84 27.67 -4.43
N THR A 153 0.43 28.25 -3.30
CA THR A 153 0.40 29.70 -3.15
C THR A 153 1.85 30.14 -3.11
N GLY A 154 2.24 31.06 -3.98
CA GLY A 154 3.63 31.44 -4.17
C GLY A 154 4.34 31.91 -2.89
N THR A 155 5.66 31.76 -2.92
CA THR A 155 6.68 32.49 -2.14
C THR A 155 6.71 32.34 -0.62
N GLY A 156 7.77 31.67 -0.11
CA GLY A 156 8.65 32.26 0.90
C GLY A 156 8.47 31.84 2.38
N SER A 157 9.40 30.98 2.83
CA SER A 157 10.09 30.94 4.13
C SER A 157 9.37 31.03 5.48
N ASN A 158 9.78 30.05 6.32
CA ASN A 158 10.01 30.07 7.76
C ASN A 158 8.83 29.80 8.71
N GLY A 159 8.76 28.53 9.14
CA GLY A 159 8.97 28.17 10.54
C GLY A 159 7.86 28.47 11.54
N GLY A 160 7.29 27.41 12.12
CA GLY A 160 6.62 27.52 13.40
C GLY A 160 5.51 26.50 13.59
N ALA A 161 5.85 25.40 14.24
CA ALA A 161 4.87 24.72 15.09
C ALA A 161 4.29 25.75 16.07
N ASN A 162 2.96 25.81 16.18
CA ASN A 162 2.32 25.89 17.50
C ASN A 162 0.82 25.63 17.39
N ASN A 163 0.41 24.54 18.05
CA ASN A 163 -0.90 24.42 18.66
C ASN A 163 -1.15 25.66 19.53
N SER A 164 -2.23 26.38 19.31
CA SER A 164 -2.94 27.13 20.35
C SER A 164 -4.35 27.46 19.88
N ALA A 165 -5.31 26.86 20.58
CA ALA A 165 -6.68 27.32 20.62
C ALA A 165 -6.71 28.78 21.12
N ALA A 166 -7.37 29.66 20.36
CA ALA A 166 -7.96 30.92 20.81
C ALA A 166 -8.99 31.31 19.74
N ASN A 167 -10.27 30.95 19.91
CA ASN A 167 -11.26 31.82 20.54
C ASN A 167 -10.97 33.32 20.35
N ASN A 168 -11.65 33.96 19.39
CA ASN A 168 -12.52 35.10 19.71
C ASN A 168 -13.30 35.56 18.48
N SER A 169 -14.61 35.61 18.66
CA SER A 169 -15.54 36.44 17.92
C SER A 169 -15.20 37.94 18.10
N ALA A 170 -15.22 38.70 17.02
CA ALA A 170 -15.57 40.14 16.93
C ALA A 170 -15.36 40.53 15.45
N GLY A 171 -16.32 41.09 14.72
CA GLY A 171 -16.98 42.35 15.02
C GLY A 171 -16.33 43.44 14.16
N GLY A 172 -17.08 44.00 13.21
CA GLY A 172 -16.56 44.92 12.19
C GLY A 172 -16.18 46.31 12.68
N GLY A 173 -15.77 47.16 11.73
CA GLY A 173 -15.83 48.61 11.88
C GLY A 173 -14.55 49.39 11.53
N SER A 174 -14.67 50.18 10.46
CA SER A 174 -14.20 51.57 10.33
C SER A 174 -12.72 51.90 10.03
N SER A 175 -12.55 52.36 8.78
CA SER A 175 -11.92 53.62 8.35
C SER A 175 -11.21 54.49 9.40
N GLY A 176 -9.96 54.83 9.13
CA GLY A 176 -9.23 55.91 9.82
C GLY A 176 -7.98 56.34 9.06
N THR A 177 -8.07 57.43 8.31
CA THR A 177 -6.99 58.23 7.74
C THR A 177 -6.07 58.83 8.81
N GLN A 178 -4.74 58.74 8.64
CA GLN A 178 -3.78 59.71 9.19
C GLN A 178 -2.61 59.92 8.20
N GLY A 179 -2.32 61.20 7.92
CA GLY A 179 -1.35 61.70 6.96
C GLY A 179 0.11 61.77 7.47
N PRO A 180 1.01 62.43 6.71
CA PRO A 180 2.46 62.24 6.81
C PRO A 180 3.19 63.33 7.62
N PRO A 181 4.46 63.09 8.00
CA PRO A 181 5.49 64.14 8.02
C PRO A 181 6.74 63.68 7.21
N ASN A 182 7.19 64.38 6.17
CA ASN A 182 8.03 65.60 6.11
C ASN A 182 9.40 65.51 6.84
N GLY A 183 10.49 65.82 6.10
CA GLY A 183 11.85 66.08 6.64
C GLY A 183 12.97 65.24 5.99
N THR A 184 13.48 65.60 4.81
CA THR A 184 14.74 66.35 4.56
C THR A 184 16.04 65.69 5.05
N GLY A 185 16.92 65.30 4.11
CA GLY A 185 18.33 65.01 4.42
C GLY A 185 19.09 64.23 3.34
N GLN A 186 19.41 64.88 2.22
CA GLN A 186 20.52 64.48 1.34
C GLN A 186 21.76 65.30 1.78
N PRO A 187 22.99 64.77 1.71
CA PRO A 187 23.76 64.93 0.49
C PRO A 187 24.62 63.72 0.06
N ALA A 188 25.12 63.85 -1.16
CA ALA A 188 25.87 62.90 -1.96
C ALA A 188 27.20 62.42 -1.37
N ASN A 189 27.64 61.23 -1.79
CA ASN A 189 29.06 60.92 -1.87
C ASN A 189 29.39 60.29 -3.24
N VAL A 190 30.25 60.98 -3.97
CA VAL A 190 30.87 60.58 -5.24
C VAL A 190 32.22 59.96 -4.85
N GLY A 191 32.47 58.71 -5.24
CA GLY A 191 33.73 58.03 -4.98
C GLY A 191 34.12 57.10 -6.12
N THR A 192 35.03 57.58 -6.96
CA THR A 192 35.74 56.91 -8.06
C THR A 192 36.91 56.03 -7.57
N GLY A 193 37.25 54.97 -8.34
CA GLY A 193 38.51 54.20 -8.27
C GLY A 193 38.27 52.78 -7.73
N TYR A 194 38.61 51.68 -8.43
CA TYR A 194 39.66 51.39 -9.41
C TYR A 194 39.15 50.57 -10.59
#